data_AF-A0A392T8T2-F1
#
_entry.id   AF-A0A392T8T2-F1
#
_cell.length_a   1.000
_cell.length_b   1.000
_cell.length_c   1.000
_cell.angle_alpha   90.00
_cell.angle_beta   90.00
_cell.angle_gamma   90.00
#
_symmetry.space_group_name_H-M   'P 1'
#
loop_
_entity.id
_entity.type
_entity.pdbx_description
1 polymer ?
#
loop_
_entity_poly.entity_id
_entity_poly.type
_entity_poly.pdbx_seq_one_letter_code
_entity_poly.pdbx_strand_id
1 'polypeptide(L)'
;RPRLKLDVPRFNGGDAHGWILKISQFFTYHQTPEEDRITIASFYLDGPALAWYQWMYQNSQIVSWNQFLASLETCFAPTAYDDPR
;
A
#
# COMPACT_ATOMS: atom_id res chain seq x y z
N ARG A 1 -5.51 -25.69 -9.75
CA ARG A 1 -4.60 -24.82 -10.55
C ARG A 1 -3.44 -24.42 -9.65
N PRO A 2 -2.17 -24.55 -10.06
CA PRO A 2 -1.08 -24.03 -9.25
C PRO A 2 -1.28 -22.53 -9.08
N ARG A 3 -1.28 -22.03 -7.83
CA ARG A 3 -1.33 -20.60 -7.56
C ARG A 3 0.03 -20.02 -7.94
N LEU A 4 0.04 -19.02 -8.82
CA LEU A 4 1.24 -18.23 -9.08
C LEU A 4 1.69 -17.63 -7.74
N LYS A 5 2.97 -17.80 -7.40
CA LYS A 5 3.57 -17.13 -6.26
C LYS A 5 3.89 -15.70 -6.71
N LEU A 6 2.96 -14.79 -6.43
CA LEU A 6 3.14 -13.37 -6.66
C LEU A 6 3.83 -12.78 -5.43
N ASP A 7 5.07 -12.33 -5.59
CA ASP A 7 5.78 -11.61 -4.54
C ASP A 7 5.42 -10.12 -4.62
N VAL A 8 4.84 -9.59 -3.54
CA VAL A 8 4.58 -8.16 -3.42
C VAL A 8 5.82 -7.49 -2.79
N PRO A 9 6.40 -6.45 -3.41
CA PRO A 9 7.56 -5.78 -2.85
C PRO A 9 7.20 -5.06 -1.55
N ARG A 10 8.18 -4.93 -0.65
CA ARG A 10 8.08 -4.05 0.52
C ARG A 10 8.01 -2.59 0.05
N PHE A 11 7.27 -1.76 0.77
CA PHE A 11 7.07 -0.34 0.47
C PHE A 11 7.63 0.54 1.58
N ASN A 12 8.55 1.42 1.20
CA ASN A 12 9.18 2.38 2.10
C ASN A 12 8.92 3.84 1.71
N GLY A 13 8.04 4.10 0.74
CA GLY A 13 7.71 5.45 0.26
C GLY A 13 8.28 5.84 -1.11
N GLY A 14 8.90 4.91 -1.86
CA GLY A 14 9.45 5.19 -3.19
C GLY A 14 8.39 5.29 -4.31
N ASP A 15 8.12 4.19 -5.01
CA ASP A 15 7.13 4.15 -6.10
C ASP A 15 5.73 3.76 -5.57
N ALA A 16 4.99 4.76 -5.09
CA ALA A 16 3.65 4.55 -4.54
C ALA A 16 2.68 3.96 -5.59
N HIS A 17 2.66 4.51 -6.81
CA HIS A 17 1.75 4.05 -7.87
C HIS A 17 2.03 2.59 -8.26
N GLY A 18 3.29 2.24 -8.49
CA GLY A 18 3.68 0.87 -8.83
C GLY A 18 3.42 -0.12 -7.71
N TRP A 19 3.59 0.29 -6.45
CA TRP A 19 3.25 -0.55 -5.31
C TRP A 19 1.74 -0.77 -5.16
N ILE A 20 0.94 0.29 -5.25
CA ILE A 20 -0.54 0.24 -5.20
C ILE A 20 -1.09 -0.70 -6.28
N LEU A 21 -0.56 -0.60 -7.50
CA LEU A 21 -0.97 -1.47 -8.60
C LEU A 21 -0.70 -2.95 -8.28
N LYS A 22 0.51 -3.28 -7.80
CA LYS A 22 0.93 -4.65 -7.50
C LYS A 22 0.13 -5.26 -6.35
N ILE A 23 -0.02 -4.56 -5.22
CA ILE A 23 -0.79 -5.07 -4.07
C ILE A 23 -2.27 -5.25 -4.42
N SER A 24 -2.83 -4.36 -5.25
CA SER A 24 -4.22 -4.48 -5.71
C SER A 24 -4.41 -5.70 -6.61
N GLN A 25 -3.50 -5.93 -7.57
CA GLN A 25 -3.52 -7.12 -8.43
C GLN A 25 -3.36 -8.41 -7.63
N PHE A 26 -2.48 -8.42 -6.62
CA PHE A 26 -2.31 -9.54 -5.71
C PHE A 26 -3.64 -9.88 -5.01
N PHE A 27 -4.32 -8.90 -4.41
CA PHE A 27 -5.60 -9.13 -3.75
C PHE A 27 -6.71 -9.56 -4.72
N THR A 28 -6.77 -9.00 -5.92
CA THR A 28 -7.71 -9.45 -6.96
C THR A 28 -7.46 -10.90 -7.36
N TYR A 29 -6.22 -11.28 -7.60
CA TYR A 29 -5.87 -12.65 -8.01
C TYR A 29 -6.17 -13.68 -6.91
N HIS A 30 -5.89 -13.32 -5.66
CA HIS A 30 -6.13 -14.19 -4.51
C HIS A 30 -7.56 -14.12 -3.95
N GLN A 31 -8.43 -13.28 -4.56
CA GLN A 31 -9.80 -13.01 -4.09
C GLN A 31 -9.82 -12.63 -2.60
N THR A 32 -8.86 -11.80 -2.18
CA THR A 32 -8.71 -11.40 -0.78
C THR A 32 -9.90 -10.53 -0.37
N PRO A 33 -10.61 -10.90 0.72
CA PRO A 33 -11.70 -10.11 1.29
C PRO A 33 -11.23 -8.69 1.62
N GLU A 34 -12.10 -7.70 1.44
CA GLU A 34 -11.73 -6.29 1.57
C GLU A 34 -11.30 -5.93 3.00
N GLU A 35 -11.97 -6.53 3.99
CA GLU A 35 -11.69 -6.41 5.42
C GLU A 35 -10.27 -6.85 5.81
N ASP A 36 -9.68 -7.77 5.07
CA ASP A 36 -8.34 -8.29 5.34
C ASP A 36 -7.24 -7.47 4.64
N ARG A 37 -7.58 -6.68 3.61
CA ARG A 37 -6.59 -6.05 2.72
C ARG A 37 -5.67 -5.09 3.44
N ILE A 38 -6.22 -4.24 4.31
CA ILE A 38 -5.42 -3.25 5.06
C ILE A 38 -4.44 -3.97 5.98
N THR A 39 -4.93 -4.96 6.73
CA THR A 39 -4.11 -5.78 7.63
C THR A 39 -2.99 -6.46 6.86
N ILE A 40 -3.30 -7.11 5.73
CA ILE A 40 -2.29 -7.79 4.91
C ILE A 40 -1.30 -6.79 4.31
N ALA A 41 -1.78 -5.68 3.75
CA ALA A 41 -0.96 -4.63 3.17
C ALA A 41 0.04 -4.04 4.19
N SER A 42 -0.36 -3.94 5.47
CA SER A 42 0.52 -3.45 6.54
C SER A 42 1.77 -4.33 6.74
N PHE A 43 1.68 -5.64 6.48
CA PHE A 43 2.83 -6.56 6.46
C PHE A 43 3.73 -6.38 5.25
N TYR A 44 3.53 -5.37 4.40
CA TYR A 44 4.45 -5.02 3.33
C TYR A 44 5.01 -3.60 3.49
N LEU A 45 4.61 -2.87 4.52
CA LEU A 45 5.10 -1.52 4.79
C LEU A 45 6.39 -1.58 5.62
N ASP A 46 7.30 -0.67 5.32
CA ASP A 46 8.60 -0.50 5.98
C ASP A 46 8.96 0.97 6.19
N GLY A 47 9.86 1.21 7.14
CA GLY A 47 10.47 2.51 7.35
C GLY A 47 9.43 3.64 7.47
N PRO A 48 9.56 4.73 6.67
CA PRO A 48 8.62 5.86 6.71
C PRO A 48 7.16 5.47 6.46
N ALA A 49 6.91 4.53 5.54
CA ALA A 49 5.55 4.08 5.22
C ALA A 49 4.90 3.32 6.38
N LEU A 50 5.66 2.52 7.11
CA LEU A 50 5.16 1.83 8.30
C LEU A 50 4.85 2.82 9.43
N ALA A 51 5.71 3.81 9.66
CA ALA A 51 5.48 4.85 10.67
C ALA A 51 4.22 5.68 10.35
N TRP A 52 4.03 6.05 9.08
CA TRP A 52 2.82 6.72 8.61
C TRP A 52 1.57 5.87 8.86
N TYR A 53 1.60 4.59 8.51
CA TYR A 53 0.48 3.68 8.73
C TYR A 53 0.12 3.55 10.22
N GLN A 54 1.12 3.43 11.10
CA GLN A 54 0.90 3.36 12.54
C GLN A 54 0.17 4.60 13.06
N TRP A 55 0.58 5.79 12.61
CA TRP A 55 -0.10 7.04 12.98
C TRP A 55 -1.54 7.06 12.47
N MET A 56 -1.78 6.71 11.20
CA MET A 56 -3.12 6.66 10.61
C MET A 56 -4.03 5.67 11.35
N TYR A 57 -3.50 4.50 11.70
CA TYR A 57 -4.23 3.45 12.44
C TYR A 57 -4.59 3.90 13.86
N GLN A 58 -3.63 4.48 14.60
CA GLN A 58 -3.85 4.96 15.97
C GLN A 58 -4.88 6.09 16.06
N ASN A 59 -5.01 6.89 14.99
CA ASN A 59 -5.93 8.02 14.91
C ASN A 59 -7.25 7.65 14.19
N SER A 60 -7.52 6.37 13.95
CA SER A 60 -8.73 5.88 13.26
C SER A 60 -8.98 6.55 11.90
N GLN A 61 -7.90 6.90 11.18
CA GLN A 61 -7.98 7.61 9.90
C GLN A 61 -8.13 6.68 8.70
N ILE A 62 -8.04 5.36 8.90
CA ILE A 62 -8.22 4.35 7.84
C ILE A 62 -9.55 3.65 8.07
N VAL A 63 -10.58 3.99 7.27
CA VAL A 63 -11.91 3.39 7.39
C VAL A 63 -12.29 2.47 6.22
N SER A 64 -11.52 2.49 5.13
CA SER A 64 -11.74 1.62 3.97
C SER A 64 -10.47 1.38 3.17
N TRP A 65 -10.46 0.32 2.36
CA TRP A 65 -9.36 0.02 1.44
C TRP A 65 -9.09 1.16 0.46
N ASN A 66 -10.13 1.75 -0.12
CA ASN A 66 -9.98 2.85 -1.08
C ASN A 66 -9.40 4.11 -0.43
N GLN A 67 -9.81 4.43 0.80
CA GLN A 67 -9.24 5.55 1.54
C GLN A 67 -7.77 5.30 1.87
N PHE A 68 -7.42 4.08 2.29
CA PHE A 68 -6.02 3.70 2.53
C PHE A 68 -5.15 3.95 1.29
N LEU A 69 -5.59 3.50 0.11
CA LEU A 69 -4.87 3.71 -1.15
C LEU A 69 -4.73 5.20 -1.49
N ALA A 70 -5.82 5.98 -1.41
CA ALA A 70 -5.79 7.40 -1.71
C ALA A 70 -4.88 8.19 -0.74
N SER A 71 -4.91 7.86 0.54
CA SER A 71 -4.03 8.49 1.54
C SER A 71 -2.57 8.10 1.36
N LEU A 72 -2.28 6.84 0.98
CA LEU A 72 -0.93 6.38 0.69
C LEU A 72 -0.38 7.08 -0.56
N GLU A 73 -1.18 7.15 -1.63
CA GLU A 73 -0.84 7.88 -2.85
C GLU A 73 -0.59 9.37 -2.55
N THR A 74 -1.45 10.02 -1.77
CA THR A 74 -1.26 11.43 -1.39
C THR A 74 0.01 11.65 -0.56
N CYS A 75 0.34 10.73 0.34
CA CYS A 75 1.48 10.87 1.25
C CYS A 75 2.84 10.54 0.59
N PHE A 76 2.85 9.69 -0.44
CA PHE A 76 4.06 9.16 -1.05
C PHE A 76 4.10 9.33 -2.58
N ALA A 77 3.17 10.07 -3.18
CA ALA A 77 3.29 10.49 -4.56
C ALA A 77 4.59 11.31 -4.71
N PRO A 78 5.35 11.11 -5.80
CA PRO A 78 6.47 11.97 -6.11
C PRO A 78 6.00 13.41 -6.07
N THR A 79 6.68 14.25 -5.28
CA THR A 79 6.42 15.68 -5.40
C THR A 79 6.91 16.11 -6.79
N ALA A 80 6.30 17.12 -7.40
CA ALA A 80 6.78 17.68 -8.67
C ALA A 80 8.25 18.18 -8.62
N TYR A 81 8.87 18.18 -7.42
CA TYR A 81 10.25 18.54 -7.16
C TYR A 81 11.22 17.35 -7.13
N ASP A 82 10.73 16.11 -7.19
CA ASP A 82 11.55 14.88 -7.22
C ASP A 82 11.92 14.44 -8.65
N ASP A 83 11.61 15.25 -9.67
CA ASP A 83 12.08 15.01 -11.03
C ASP A 83 13.59 15.32 -11.09
N PRO A 84 14.47 14.32 -11.31
CA PRO A 84 15.89 14.60 -11.47
C PRO A 84 16.08 15.39 -12.76
N ARG A 85 16.59 16.62 -12.62
CA ARG A 85 17.13 17.41 -13.72
C ARG A 85 18.09 16.62 -14.61
#